data_AF-A0A5E7QVT2-F1
#
_entry.id   AF-A0A5E7QVT2-F1
#
_cell.length_a   1.000
_cell.length_b   1.000
_cell.length_c   1.000
_cell.angle_alpha   90.00
_cell.angle_beta   90.00
_cell.angle_gamma   90.00
#
_symmetry.space_group_name_H-M   'P 1'
#
loop_
_entity.id
_entity.type
_entity.pdbx_description
1 polymer ?
#
loop_
_entity_poly.entity_id
_entity_poly.type
_entity_poly.pdbx_seq_one_letter_code
_entity_poly.pdbx_strand_id
1 'polypeptide(L)'
;MFKFIKTTVLGGLLFILPLVLIIVLIEKAIHLLQGPVQKLVPMFSGYNVAGVTLVSVATLVGLVVMCFLAGLLARTAIAKRAVDAVEDKVLGNLPGYQLLKDATARIAGMDNEEGSRVGMIAEGEGWRLCLVLDAAGDWLAIYMPDGGPAGGTAGEVRLIPASQVVITDLPWLSLLGCLRRGGRGTLDIMAPWLPK
;
A
#
# COMPACT_ATOMS: atom_id res chain seq x y z
N MET A 1 19.00 -29.86 7.13
CA MET A 1 17.87 -30.28 6.26
C MET A 1 16.51 -29.82 6.78
N PHE A 2 16.15 -30.09 8.03
CA PHE A 2 14.83 -29.71 8.59
C PHE A 2 14.54 -28.20 8.56
N LYS A 3 15.57 -27.37 8.79
CA LYS A 3 15.47 -25.90 8.75
C LYS A 3 15.14 -25.39 7.34
N PHE A 4 15.75 -26.01 6.31
CA PHE A 4 15.53 -25.70 4.90
C PHE A 4 14.11 -26.07 4.45
N ILE A 5 13.65 -27.28 4.78
CA ILE A 5 12.28 -27.73 4.46
C ILE A 5 11.26 -26.81 5.14
N LYS A 6 11.45 -26.47 6.43
CA LYS A 6 10.56 -25.53 7.13
C LYS A 6 10.51 -24.17 6.47
N THR A 7 11.65 -23.57 6.12
CA THR A 7 11.66 -22.25 5.48
C THR A 7 11.04 -22.28 4.08
N THR A 8 11.25 -23.34 3.30
CA THR A 8 10.67 -23.48 1.96
C THR A 8 9.16 -23.71 2.03
N VAL A 9 8.67 -24.54 2.95
CA VAL A 9 7.23 -24.77 3.15
C VAL A 9 6.55 -23.50 3.67
N LEU A 10 7.16 -22.79 4.62
CA LEU A 10 6.61 -21.52 5.12
C LEU A 10 6.57 -20.46 4.01
N GLY A 11 7.63 -20.35 3.21
CA GLY A 11 7.68 -19.44 2.07
C GLY A 11 6.62 -19.77 1.02
N GLY A 12 6.47 -21.05 0.67
CA GLY A 12 5.45 -21.53 -0.27
C GLY A 12 4.02 -21.29 0.24
N LEU A 13 3.76 -21.55 1.53
CA LEU A 13 2.46 -21.29 2.13
C LEU A 13 2.12 -19.80 2.13
N LEU A 14 3.07 -18.94 2.53
CA LEU A 14 2.90 -17.49 2.53
C LEU A 14 2.68 -16.94 1.10
N PHE A 15 3.24 -17.59 0.09
CA PHE A 15 3.03 -17.21 -1.32
C PHE A 15 1.69 -17.71 -1.89
N ILE A 16 1.24 -18.92 -1.52
CA ILE A 16 -0.04 -19.48 -1.98
C ILE A 16 -1.21 -18.77 -1.33
N LEU A 17 -1.08 -18.32 -0.08
CA LEU A 17 -2.12 -17.64 0.69
C LEU A 17 -2.80 -16.47 -0.08
N PRO A 18 -2.08 -15.47 -0.64
CA PRO A 18 -2.71 -14.39 -1.41
C PRO A 18 -3.40 -14.90 -2.68
N LEU A 19 -2.86 -15.91 -3.35
CA LEU A 19 -3.48 -16.48 -4.55
C LEU A 19 -4.81 -17.16 -4.23
N VAL A 20 -4.84 -17.97 -3.15
CA VAL A 20 -6.06 -18.62 -2.67
C VAL A 20 -7.09 -17.59 -2.24
N LEU A 21 -6.67 -16.52 -1.57
CA LEU A 21 -7.57 -15.43 -1.19
C LEU A 21 -8.24 -14.79 -2.41
N ILE A 22 -7.47 -14.50 -3.47
CA ILE A 22 -8.02 -13.95 -4.73
C ILE A 22 -9.05 -14.91 -5.34
N ILE A 23 -8.73 -16.21 -5.41
CA ILE A 23 -9.63 -17.22 -5.98
C ILE A 23 -10.93 -17.28 -5.18
N VAL A 24 -10.86 -17.35 -3.84
CA VAL A 24 -12.03 -17.40 -2.96
C VAL A 24 -12.88 -16.13 -3.10
N LEU A 25 -12.27 -14.96 -3.24
CA LEU A 25 -12.98 -13.70 -3.44
C LEU A 25 -13.73 -13.69 -4.79
N ILE A 26 -13.09 -14.13 -5.87
CA ILE A 26 -13.72 -14.24 -7.20
C ILE A 26 -14.88 -15.23 -7.16
N GLU A 27 -14.67 -16.41 -6.58
CA GLU A 27 -15.71 -17.43 -6.44
C GLU A 27 -16.91 -16.89 -5.68
N LYS A 28 -16.68 -16.19 -4.55
CA LYS A 28 -17.74 -15.60 -3.75
C LYS A 28 -18.47 -14.49 -4.51
N ALA A 29 -17.75 -13.66 -5.26
CA ALA A 29 -18.34 -12.61 -6.08
C ALA A 29 -19.24 -13.20 -7.19
N ILE A 30 -18.78 -14.24 -7.88
CA ILE A 30 -19.59 -14.96 -8.88
C ILE A 30 -20.84 -15.55 -8.21
N HIS A 31 -20.69 -16.23 -7.08
CA HIS A 31 -21.83 -16.82 -6.36
C HIS A 31 -22.87 -15.77 -5.94
N LEU A 32 -22.44 -14.58 -5.51
CA LEU A 32 -23.33 -13.50 -5.13
C LEU A 32 -24.07 -12.90 -6.35
N LEU A 33 -23.39 -12.84 -7.51
CA LEU A 33 -23.94 -12.29 -8.75
C LEU A 33 -24.82 -13.28 -9.54
N GLN A 34 -24.65 -14.60 -9.33
CA GLN A 34 -25.45 -15.62 -10.01
C GLN A 34 -26.96 -15.40 -9.83
N GLY A 35 -27.41 -15.08 -8.61
CA GLY A 35 -28.84 -14.87 -8.32
C GLY A 35 -29.47 -13.72 -9.14
N PRO A 36 -28.91 -12.50 -9.08
CA PRO A 36 -29.34 -11.38 -9.92
C PRO A 36 -29.25 -11.67 -11.42
N VAL A 37 -28.14 -12.26 -11.89
CA VAL A 37 -27.90 -12.55 -13.31
C VAL A 37 -28.90 -13.57 -13.85
N GLN A 38 -29.22 -14.62 -13.10
CA GLN A 38 -30.25 -15.61 -13.48
C GLN A 38 -31.62 -14.98 -13.69
N LYS A 39 -31.99 -13.99 -12.86
CA LYS A 39 -33.26 -13.26 -13.01
C LYS A 39 -33.28 -12.33 -14.22
N LEU A 40 -32.13 -11.76 -14.58
CA LEU A 40 -32.00 -10.85 -15.73
C LEU A 40 -31.94 -11.60 -17.06
N VAL A 41 -31.44 -12.84 -17.07
CA VAL A 41 -31.31 -13.63 -18.29
C VAL A 41 -31.94 -15.02 -18.17
N PRO A 42 -33.25 -15.10 -17.92
CA PRO A 42 -33.95 -16.38 -17.73
C PRO A 42 -33.93 -17.23 -19.01
N MET A 43 -33.77 -16.62 -20.19
CA MET A 43 -33.72 -17.33 -21.47
C MET A 43 -32.50 -18.25 -21.62
N PHE A 44 -31.43 -18.05 -20.83
CA PHE A 44 -30.24 -18.91 -20.87
C PHE A 44 -30.24 -20.02 -19.80
N SER A 45 -31.31 -20.16 -19.00
CA SER A 45 -31.43 -21.27 -18.06
C SER A 45 -31.61 -22.59 -18.81
N GLY A 46 -30.59 -23.46 -18.80
CA GLY A 46 -30.66 -24.81 -19.37
C GLY A 46 -29.65 -25.11 -20.49
N TYR A 47 -28.93 -24.11 -21.00
CA TYR A 47 -27.88 -24.32 -22.00
C TYR A 47 -26.55 -24.64 -21.32
N ASN A 48 -26.20 -25.93 -21.29
CA ASN A 48 -24.91 -26.44 -20.85
C ASN A 48 -24.06 -26.83 -22.05
N VAL A 49 -22.85 -26.27 -22.14
CA VAL A 49 -21.82 -26.74 -23.07
C VAL A 49 -20.62 -27.15 -22.23
N ALA A 50 -20.22 -28.42 -22.32
CA ALA A 50 -19.04 -28.97 -21.62
C ALA A 50 -18.99 -28.72 -20.10
N GLY A 51 -20.13 -28.81 -19.40
CA GLY A 51 -20.20 -28.67 -17.93
C GLY A 51 -20.16 -27.24 -17.40
N VAL A 52 -20.06 -26.24 -18.28
CA VAL A 52 -20.18 -24.82 -17.94
C VAL A 52 -21.53 -24.30 -18.40
N THR A 53 -22.32 -23.75 -17.48
CA THR A 53 -23.59 -23.10 -17.83
C THR A 53 -23.30 -21.78 -18.54
N LEU A 54 -24.08 -21.44 -19.57
CA LEU A 54 -24.00 -20.12 -20.21
C LEU A 54 -24.22 -18.97 -19.21
N VAL A 55 -24.96 -19.25 -18.14
CA VAL A 55 -25.18 -18.38 -16.97
C VAL A 55 -23.88 -18.10 -16.21
N SER A 56 -23.01 -19.11 -16.00
CA SER A 56 -21.70 -18.92 -15.34
C SER A 56 -20.81 -17.98 -16.15
N VAL A 57 -20.78 -18.14 -17.47
CA VAL A 57 -20.02 -17.26 -18.36
C VAL A 57 -20.58 -15.83 -18.34
N ALA A 58 -21.91 -15.68 -18.44
CA ALA A 58 -22.57 -14.38 -18.33
C ALA A 58 -22.31 -13.71 -16.97
N THR A 59 -22.24 -14.49 -15.88
CA THR A 59 -21.94 -13.97 -14.54
C THR A 59 -20.50 -13.49 -14.44
N LEU A 60 -19.53 -14.24 -15.02
CA LEU A 60 -18.14 -13.82 -15.07
C LEU A 60 -17.96 -12.53 -15.90
N VAL A 61 -18.60 -12.44 -17.06
CA VAL A 61 -18.59 -11.22 -17.88
C VAL A 61 -19.24 -10.05 -17.13
N GLY A 62 -20.38 -10.30 -16.47
CA GLY A 62 -21.06 -9.31 -15.63
C GLY A 62 -20.18 -8.82 -14.47
N LEU A 63 -19.41 -9.71 -13.84
CA LEU A 63 -18.43 -9.34 -12.82
C LEU A 63 -17.34 -8.43 -13.39
N VAL A 64 -16.77 -8.78 -14.55
CA VAL A 64 -15.74 -7.95 -15.21
C VAL A 64 -16.29 -6.57 -15.55
N VAL A 65 -17.49 -6.48 -16.13
CA VAL A 65 -18.15 -5.20 -16.44
C VAL A 65 -18.42 -4.40 -15.18
N MET A 66 -18.89 -5.05 -14.11
CA MET A 66 -19.13 -4.39 -12.81
C MET A 66 -17.83 -3.86 -12.21
N CYS A 67 -16.75 -4.64 -12.23
CA CYS A 67 -15.42 -4.19 -11.79
C CYS A 67 -14.92 -3.01 -12.63
N PHE A 68 -15.13 -3.04 -13.95
CA PHE A 68 -14.77 -1.93 -14.84
C PHE A 68 -15.58 -0.65 -14.53
N LEU A 69 -16.90 -0.77 -14.37
CA LEU A 69 -17.77 0.37 -14.02
C LEU A 69 -17.45 0.92 -12.63
N ALA A 70 -17.19 0.05 -11.64
CA ALA A 70 -16.74 0.47 -10.32
C ALA A 70 -15.39 1.20 -10.41
N GLY A 71 -14.45 0.71 -11.22
CA GLY A 71 -13.18 1.38 -11.50
C GLY A 71 -13.35 2.75 -12.18
N LEU A 72 -14.30 2.87 -13.11
CA LEU A 72 -14.63 4.14 -13.76
C LEU A 72 -15.28 5.13 -12.78
N LEU A 73 -16.21 4.65 -11.95
CA LEU A 73 -16.83 5.43 -10.88
C LEU A 73 -15.79 5.89 -9.86
N ALA A 74 -14.84 5.04 -9.48
CA ALA A 74 -13.76 5.38 -8.56
C ALA A 74 -12.87 6.53 -9.08
N ARG A 75 -12.82 6.76 -10.40
CA ARG A 75 -12.11 7.91 -11.00
C ARG A 75 -12.90 9.21 -10.96
N THR A 76 -14.19 9.18 -10.57
CA THR A 76 -15.01 10.40 -10.49
C THR A 76 -14.72 11.18 -9.22
N ALA A 77 -14.82 12.52 -9.31
CA ALA A 77 -14.58 13.42 -8.17
C ALA A 77 -15.53 13.16 -6.99
N ILE A 78 -16.73 12.64 -7.25
CA ILE A 78 -17.73 12.31 -6.22
C ILE A 78 -17.27 11.08 -5.42
N ALA A 79 -16.82 10.03 -6.11
CA ALA A 79 -16.29 8.84 -5.46
C ALA A 79 -15.02 9.15 -4.64
N LYS A 80 -14.11 9.94 -5.21
CA LYS A 80 -12.89 10.38 -4.50
C LYS A 80 -13.24 11.13 -3.21
N ARG A 81 -14.16 12.09 -3.26
CA ARG A 81 -14.63 12.83 -2.07
C ARG A 81 -15.29 11.95 -1.02
N ALA A 82 -16.06 10.93 -1.43
CA ALA A 82 -16.68 10.00 -0.50
C ALA A 82 -15.64 9.12 0.22
N VAL A 83 -14.62 8.66 -0.52
CA VAL A 83 -13.49 7.92 0.04
C VAL A 83 -12.70 8.81 1.00
N ASP A 84 -12.31 10.00 0.57
CA ASP A 84 -11.57 10.97 1.41
C ASP A 84 -12.34 11.29 2.71
N ALA A 85 -13.66 11.46 2.64
CA ALA A 85 -14.49 11.75 3.81
C ALA A 85 -14.57 10.58 4.82
N VAL A 86 -14.56 9.34 4.34
CA VAL A 86 -14.48 8.14 5.22
C VAL A 86 -13.07 8.04 5.80
N GLU A 87 -12.08 8.32 4.99
CA GLU A 87 -10.69 8.24 5.35
C GLU A 87 -10.35 9.23 6.47
N ASP A 88 -10.66 10.51 6.29
CA ASP A 88 -10.41 11.56 7.28
C ASP A 88 -11.12 11.30 8.62
N LYS A 89 -12.32 10.71 8.58
CA LYS A 89 -13.13 10.47 9.79
C LYS A 89 -12.78 9.18 10.54
N VAL A 90 -12.25 8.17 9.84
CA VAL A 90 -12.08 6.83 10.41
C VAL A 90 -10.63 6.39 10.39
N LEU A 91 -9.94 6.54 9.26
CA LEU A 91 -8.59 6.04 9.07
C LEU A 91 -7.51 7.10 9.37
N GLY A 92 -7.83 8.38 9.25
CA GLY A 92 -6.95 9.49 9.63
C GLY A 92 -6.59 9.50 11.12
N ASN A 93 -7.43 8.90 11.96
CA ASN A 93 -7.16 8.71 13.39
C ASN A 93 -6.23 7.52 13.68
N LEU A 94 -5.92 6.68 12.69
CA LEU A 94 -4.99 5.57 12.87
C LEU A 94 -3.56 6.09 12.68
N PRO A 95 -2.71 6.01 13.72
CA PRO A 95 -1.35 6.52 13.63
C PRO A 95 -0.56 5.80 12.53
N GLY A 96 0.06 6.58 11.63
CA GLY A 96 0.85 6.06 10.51
C GLY A 96 0.04 5.64 9.27
N TYR A 97 -1.29 5.79 9.26
CA TYR A 97 -2.13 5.44 8.11
C TYR A 97 -1.86 6.33 6.89
N GLN A 98 -1.70 7.64 7.09
CA GLN A 98 -1.36 8.57 6.00
C GLN A 98 -0.04 8.18 5.32
N LEU A 99 0.98 7.80 6.11
CA LEU A 99 2.26 7.32 5.57
C LEU A 99 2.13 6.01 4.78
N LEU A 100 1.21 5.12 5.17
CA LEU A 100 0.91 3.88 4.42
C LEU A 100 0.14 4.16 3.14
N LYS A 101 -0.80 5.11 3.17
CA LYS A 101 -1.53 5.56 1.99
C LYS A 101 -0.58 6.15 0.96
N ASP A 102 0.33 7.03 1.37
CA ASP A 102 1.31 7.62 0.47
C ASP A 102 2.24 6.56 -0.12
N ALA A 103 2.67 5.56 0.67
CA ALA A 103 3.47 4.45 0.19
C ALA A 103 2.72 3.55 -0.82
N THR A 104 1.43 3.29 -0.60
CA THR A 104 0.61 2.45 -1.49
C THR A 104 0.19 3.18 -2.77
N ALA A 105 -0.06 4.50 -2.70
CA ALA A 105 -0.31 5.34 -3.86
C ALA A 105 0.87 5.33 -4.86
N ARG A 106 2.12 5.27 -4.35
CA ARG A 106 3.33 5.12 -5.18
C ARG A 106 3.39 3.77 -5.90
N ILE A 107 3.00 2.67 -5.23
CA ILE A 107 2.98 1.33 -5.85
C ILE A 107 1.89 1.25 -6.94
N ALA A 108 0.77 1.94 -6.73
CA ALA A 108 -0.34 1.98 -7.67
C ALA A 108 -0.10 2.93 -8.87
N GLY A 109 0.99 3.71 -8.87
CA GLY A 109 1.32 4.67 -9.93
C GLY A 109 0.29 5.80 -10.07
N MET A 110 -0.40 6.16 -8.97
CA MET A 110 -1.58 7.02 -9.00
C MET A 110 -1.36 8.50 -8.66
N ASP A 111 -0.16 8.96 -8.28
CA ASP A 111 0.18 10.40 -8.24
C ASP A 111 1.70 10.68 -8.19
N ASN A 112 2.04 11.91 -8.57
CA ASN A 112 3.33 12.54 -8.93
C ASN A 112 4.62 12.04 -8.25
N GLU A 113 5.72 12.18 -9.01
CA GLU A 113 7.11 11.79 -8.72
C GLU A 113 7.76 12.34 -7.43
N GLU A 114 7.01 13.03 -6.57
CA GLU A 114 7.49 13.65 -5.31
C GLU A 114 6.94 12.99 -4.05
N GLY A 115 6.66 11.68 -4.08
CA GLY A 115 6.27 10.95 -2.87
C GLY A 115 7.34 11.03 -1.77
N SER A 116 6.90 10.96 -0.50
CA SER A 116 7.75 11.11 0.70
C SER A 116 9.13 10.45 0.56
N ARG A 117 10.19 11.26 0.63
CA ARG A 117 11.58 10.81 0.45
C ARG A 117 12.26 10.70 1.80
N VAL A 118 13.02 9.63 2.02
CA VAL A 118 13.83 9.50 3.22
C VAL A 118 15.02 10.45 3.09
N GLY A 119 15.14 11.36 4.06
CA GLY A 119 16.23 12.30 4.18
C GLY A 119 17.06 12.04 5.44
N MET A 120 18.25 12.63 5.43
CA MET A 120 19.20 12.57 6.53
C MET A 120 19.67 13.99 6.84
N ILE A 121 19.62 14.38 8.11
CA ILE A 121 20.09 15.67 8.59
C ILE A 121 21.24 15.45 9.58
N ALA A 122 22.25 16.31 9.52
CA ALA A 122 23.31 16.30 10.52
C ALA A 122 22.77 16.91 11.81
N GLU A 123 22.87 16.19 12.94
CA GLU A 123 22.44 16.67 14.25
C GLU A 123 23.45 16.22 15.31
N GLY A 124 24.10 17.19 15.97
CA GLY A 124 25.19 16.93 16.91
C GLY A 124 26.37 16.23 16.22
N GLU A 125 26.86 15.15 16.84
CA GLU A 125 27.93 14.30 16.30
C GLU A 125 27.41 13.17 15.38
N GLY A 126 26.14 13.21 15.00
CA GLY A 126 25.49 12.14 14.27
C GLY A 126 24.55 12.60 13.18
N TRP A 127 23.79 11.63 12.68
CA TRP A 127 22.81 11.81 11.63
C TRP A 127 21.43 11.41 12.13
N ARG A 128 20.43 12.24 11.85
CA ARG A 128 19.03 11.93 12.12
C ARG A 128 18.29 11.67 10.82
N LEU A 129 17.49 10.62 10.81
CA LEU A 129 16.69 10.23 9.66
C LEU A 129 15.32 10.91 9.72
N CYS A 130 14.83 11.31 8.56
CA CYS A 130 13.56 12.03 8.42
C CYS A 130 12.84 11.62 7.13
N LEU A 131 11.58 12.01 7.03
CA LEU A 131 10.78 11.97 5.82
C LEU A 131 10.59 13.40 5.33
N VAL A 132 10.96 13.67 4.09
CA VAL A 132 10.62 14.91 3.38
C VAL A 132 9.19 14.74 2.89
N LEU A 133 8.28 15.60 3.37
CA LEU A 133 6.84 15.50 3.10
C LEU A 133 6.32 16.63 2.21
N ASP A 134 6.97 17.80 2.25
CA ASP A 134 6.58 18.96 1.47
C ASP A 134 7.82 19.81 1.13
N ALA A 135 7.73 20.59 0.05
CA ALA A 135 8.79 21.47 -0.42
C ALA A 135 8.21 22.80 -0.91
N ALA A 136 8.77 23.91 -0.42
CA ALA A 136 8.39 25.25 -0.83
C ALA A 136 9.64 26.12 -1.02
N GLY A 137 10.05 26.29 -2.28
CA GLY A 137 11.30 26.97 -2.63
C GLY A 137 12.51 26.21 -2.04
N ASP A 138 13.34 26.92 -1.29
CA ASP A 138 14.54 26.35 -0.63
C ASP A 138 14.24 25.70 0.73
N TRP A 139 12.97 25.58 1.12
CA TRP A 139 12.57 25.00 2.40
C TRP A 139 11.89 23.65 2.21
N LEU A 140 12.20 22.73 3.12
CA LEU A 140 11.59 21.42 3.23
C LEU A 140 10.83 21.30 4.55
N ALA A 141 9.63 20.73 4.49
CA ALA A 141 8.94 20.22 5.66
C ALA A 141 9.35 18.76 5.87
N ILE A 142 10.04 18.50 6.98
CA ILE A 142 10.50 17.17 7.34
C ILE A 142 9.78 16.64 8.58
N TYR A 143 9.49 15.35 8.58
CA TYR A 143 9.02 14.61 9.74
C TYR A 143 10.13 13.67 10.25
N MET A 144 10.50 13.80 11.51
CA MET A 144 11.53 13.02 12.18
C MET A 144 10.86 12.00 13.10
N PRO A 145 10.69 10.74 12.65
CA PRO A 145 10.00 9.73 13.43
C PRO A 145 10.82 9.27 14.64
N ASP A 146 10.13 8.97 15.73
CA ASP A 146 10.72 8.31 16.87
C ASP A 146 10.96 6.81 16.59
N GLY A 147 11.96 6.24 17.27
CA GLY A 147 12.25 4.80 17.24
C GLY A 147 11.46 4.00 18.29
N GLY A 148 11.47 2.68 18.16
CA GLY A 148 10.84 1.75 19.10
C GLY A 148 9.62 1.02 18.53
N PRO A 149 8.90 0.19 19.32
CA PRO A 149 7.80 -0.65 18.82
C PRO A 149 6.66 0.13 18.16
N ALA A 150 6.44 1.37 18.61
CA ALA A 150 5.52 2.33 18.01
C ALA A 150 6.20 3.25 16.97
N GLY A 151 7.37 2.89 16.46
CA GLY A 151 8.16 3.73 15.57
C GLY A 151 7.37 4.18 14.34
N GLY A 152 7.45 5.48 14.03
CA GLY A 152 6.69 6.14 12.98
C GLY A 152 5.28 6.61 13.34
N THR A 153 4.85 6.47 14.60
CA THR A 153 3.55 7.01 15.08
C THR A 153 3.66 8.31 15.86
N ALA A 154 4.87 8.71 16.23
CA ALA A 154 5.20 9.93 16.97
C ALA A 154 6.56 10.45 16.48
N GLY A 155 6.78 11.75 16.63
CA GLY A 155 8.00 12.39 16.17
C GLY A 155 7.85 13.90 16.10
N GLU A 156 8.84 14.55 15.51
CA GLU A 156 8.90 16.00 15.37
C GLU A 156 8.71 16.40 13.90
N VAL A 157 7.97 17.49 13.65
CA VAL A 157 7.93 18.15 12.35
C VAL A 157 8.80 19.39 12.41
N ARG A 158 9.69 19.57 11.43
CA ARG A 158 10.60 20.72 11.36
C ARG A 158 10.64 21.26 9.93
N LEU A 159 10.68 22.59 9.82
CA LEU A 159 10.97 23.28 8.56
C LEU A 159 12.47 23.56 8.52
N ILE A 160 13.15 23.13 7.45
CA ILE A 160 14.60 23.22 7.33
C ILE A 160 15.01 23.59 5.90
N PRO A 161 16.10 24.34 5.69
CA PRO A 161 16.63 24.58 4.35
C PRO A 161 16.99 23.28 3.65
N ALA A 162 16.66 23.17 2.36
CA ALA A 162 16.92 21.99 1.53
C ALA A 162 18.41 21.60 1.51
N SER A 163 19.30 22.59 1.61
CA SER A 163 20.76 22.39 1.66
C SER A 163 21.25 21.63 2.89
N GLN A 164 20.44 21.51 3.95
CA GLN A 164 20.79 20.79 5.18
C GLN A 164 20.30 19.34 5.18
N VAL A 165 19.57 18.93 4.14
CA VAL A 165 18.99 17.58 4.04
C VAL A 165 19.69 16.81 2.93
N VAL A 166 20.31 15.68 3.29
CA VAL A 166 20.80 14.69 2.34
C VAL A 166 19.62 13.80 1.97
N ILE A 167 19.08 14.00 0.77
CA ILE A 167 17.99 13.16 0.25
C ILE A 167 18.55 11.81 -0.20
N THR A 168 17.88 10.74 0.18
CA THR A 168 18.25 9.36 -0.18
C THR A 168 17.19 8.72 -1.07
N ASP A 169 17.58 7.64 -1.75
CA ASP A 169 16.66 6.79 -2.51
C ASP A 169 16.05 5.67 -1.64
N LEU A 170 16.20 5.77 -0.30
CA LEU A 170 15.75 4.73 0.60
C LEU A 170 14.22 4.68 0.68
N PRO A 171 13.59 3.51 0.49
CA PRO A 171 12.16 3.35 0.72
C PRO A 171 11.80 3.55 2.20
N TRP A 172 10.72 4.28 2.46
CA TRP A 172 10.20 4.50 3.82
C TRP A 172 9.97 3.19 4.58
N LEU A 173 9.43 2.15 3.93
CA LEU A 173 9.17 0.85 4.55
C LEU A 173 10.45 0.21 5.11
N SER A 174 11.59 0.39 4.44
CA SER A 174 12.89 -0.10 4.91
C SER A 174 13.31 0.63 6.19
N LEU A 175 13.17 1.96 6.21
CA LEU A 175 13.46 2.78 7.40
C LEU A 175 12.51 2.43 8.55
N LEU A 176 11.22 2.30 8.29
CA LEU A 176 10.21 1.95 9.29
C LEU A 176 10.52 0.61 9.97
N GLY A 177 10.99 -0.38 9.20
CA GLY A 177 11.44 -1.67 9.75
C GLY A 177 12.66 -1.54 10.68
N CYS A 178 13.56 -0.60 10.42
CA CYS A 178 14.69 -0.30 11.30
C CYS A 178 14.24 0.48 12.55
N LEU A 179 13.39 1.50 12.41
CA LEU A 179 12.83 2.27 13.52
C LEU A 179 12.10 1.37 14.51
N ARG A 180 11.26 0.45 14.02
CA ARG A 180 10.52 -0.51 14.84
C ARG A 180 11.39 -1.47 15.65
N ARG A 181 12.62 -1.69 15.19
CA ARG A 181 13.64 -2.52 15.86
C ARG A 181 14.63 -1.69 16.66
N GLY A 182 14.29 -0.44 17.00
CA GLY A 182 15.14 0.47 17.77
C GLY A 182 16.42 0.87 17.02
N GLY A 183 16.36 0.97 15.68
CA GLY A 183 17.49 1.35 14.84
C GLY A 183 18.39 0.19 14.38
N ARG A 184 18.07 -1.07 14.73
CA ARG A 184 18.85 -2.22 14.24
C ARG A 184 18.73 -2.36 12.72
N GLY A 185 19.88 -2.48 12.05
CA GLY A 185 20.01 -2.58 10.60
C GLY A 185 20.04 -1.24 9.86
N THR A 186 19.96 -0.10 10.58
CA THR A 186 20.00 1.23 9.95
C THR A 186 21.35 1.50 9.26
N LEU A 187 22.47 1.06 9.86
CA LEU A 187 23.80 1.25 9.26
C LEU A 187 23.94 0.53 7.92
N ASP A 188 23.41 -0.68 7.79
CA ASP A 188 23.49 -1.47 6.55
C ASP A 188 22.75 -0.77 5.41
N ILE A 189 21.56 -0.24 5.70
CA ILE A 189 20.73 0.42 4.70
C ILE A 189 21.19 1.84 4.38
N MET A 190 21.92 2.51 5.30
CA MET A 190 22.42 3.88 5.11
C MET A 190 23.89 3.96 4.68
N ALA A 191 24.60 2.83 4.62
CA ALA A 191 26.01 2.78 4.24
C ALA A 191 26.38 3.58 2.97
N PRO A 192 25.56 3.65 1.90
CA PRO A 192 25.89 4.44 0.72
C PRO A 192 25.93 5.96 0.95
N TRP A 193 25.22 6.47 1.96
CA TRP A 193 25.07 7.91 2.22
C TRP A 193 25.84 8.38 3.46
N LEU A 194 26.32 7.47 4.29
CA LEU A 194 27.13 7.82 5.45
C LEU A 194 28.48 8.41 4.98
N PRO A 195 28.92 9.54 5.56
CA PRO A 195 30.28 10.04 5.34
C PRO A 195 31.29 8.98 5.75
N LYS A 196 32.37 8.86 4.98
CA LYS A 196 33.49 7.96 5.28
C LYS A 196 34.50 8.60 6.22
#